data_AF-D0LLI6-F1
#
_entry.id   AF-D0LLI6-F1
#
_cell.length_a   1.000
_cell.length_b   1.000
_cell.length_c   1.000
_cell.angle_alpha   90.00
_cell.angle_beta   90.00
_cell.angle_gamma   90.00
#
_symmetry.space_group_name_H-M   'P 1'
#
loop_
_entity.id
_entity.type
_entity.pdbx_description
1 polymer ?
#
loop_
_entity_poly.entity_id
_entity_poly.type
_entity_poly.pdbx_seq_one_letter_code
_entity_poly.pdbx_strand_id
1 'polypeptide(L)'
;MHLLLLVATTELALNRLATKELRPIGELAIPWWHLVLDHVGLFLQHFTAALAVGITARALWRLSRAPHRYATPLRWGLSATGALFLATALPALIIAPDERISMLFEAAFAGVLLCLIAAQFSSRGHLASKAGVLLFTLPLAVPVLAPLLLQVFGDGEALWNDAGERIYQTGQWTMVVAALLSPYCFAPRPVLSGAARLGPLLVAALVAALGVVILRQHYEVGMRLAFHGFGIDIGPGAPSQFLIMYLVAAATIAWTLAACLSADAPARRDIGVGIGLVVMGGYGFAWPLQYLLGVVGLLTISNAALRVRDEERGQGQRAMATAPPIAATAWDRYTRALAAALRDFADGDVSLLTVRERDGAALASTAARGSDSGTSGDAEAADGSPVPVQSSEDERDSISAGPTATHLHLQRGGRDVFVRIERQHAQGAVRCIDVLCGQEPEPGEAPVWTLYALPEKLLGIGMHPEPPATDAAIAQIDDPAFAQRFRVRDAGGWSARLLDSGLRARVAAMIDGWMALWPERCLHYRVHPGHGAPLDHPLPITELAFRGSSATPDPERMVILIALLVDIARRVGLPTADADADSDADADADEHDAEHGDSDLASDEEVN
;
A
#
# COMPACT_ATOMS: atom_id res chain seq x y z
N MET A 1 18.73 3.99 5.53
CA MET A 1 18.55 2.56 5.84
C MET A 1 19.42 1.69 4.95
N HIS A 2 19.26 1.69 3.61
CA HIS A 2 20.11 0.89 2.72
C HIS A 2 21.61 1.20 2.85
N LEU A 3 21.99 2.48 2.99
CA LEU A 3 23.38 2.87 3.26
C LEU A 3 23.90 2.23 4.57
N LEU A 4 23.13 2.26 5.65
CA LEU A 4 23.52 1.61 6.91
C LEU A 4 23.72 0.11 6.72
N LEU A 5 22.81 -0.57 5.99
CA LEU A 5 22.93 -1.99 5.70
C LEU A 5 24.23 -2.31 4.93
N LEU A 6 24.55 -1.51 3.91
CA LEU A 6 25.75 -1.67 3.10
C LEU A 6 27.03 -1.49 3.95
N VAL A 7 27.08 -0.42 4.73
CA VAL A 7 28.24 -0.12 5.58
C VAL A 7 28.38 -1.19 6.68
N ALA A 8 27.29 -1.61 7.32
CA ALA A 8 27.31 -2.68 8.32
C ALA A 8 27.77 -4.03 7.72
N THR A 9 27.39 -4.32 6.47
CA THR A 9 27.84 -5.55 5.78
C THR A 9 29.34 -5.49 5.52
N THR A 10 29.83 -4.31 5.12
CA THR A 10 31.26 -4.08 4.87
C THR A 10 32.06 -4.12 6.17
N GLU A 11 31.53 -3.56 7.26
CA GLU A 11 32.10 -3.65 8.61
C GLU A 11 32.21 -5.10 9.06
N LEU A 12 31.12 -5.86 8.98
CA LEU A 12 31.11 -7.28 9.30
C LEU A 12 32.19 -8.04 8.52
N ALA A 13 32.23 -7.87 7.19
CA ALA A 13 33.16 -8.58 6.32
C ALA A 13 34.63 -8.22 6.61
N LEU A 14 34.97 -6.93 6.73
CA LEU A 14 36.34 -6.49 6.90
C LEU A 14 36.81 -6.59 8.35
N ASN A 15 36.06 -6.01 9.28
CA ASN A 15 36.48 -5.82 10.67
C ASN A 15 36.26 -7.06 11.56
N ARG A 16 35.18 -7.82 11.35
CA ARG A 16 34.89 -8.97 12.21
C ARG A 16 35.39 -10.28 11.64
N LEU A 17 35.45 -10.40 10.32
CA LEU A 17 35.85 -11.64 9.65
C LEU A 17 37.28 -11.54 9.12
N ALA A 18 37.54 -10.65 8.16
CA ALA A 18 38.83 -10.63 7.46
C ALA A 18 40.02 -10.29 8.36
N THR A 19 39.96 -9.22 9.16
CA THR A 19 41.08 -8.82 10.04
C THR A 19 41.41 -9.85 11.11
N LYS A 20 40.40 -10.56 11.63
CA LYS A 20 40.59 -11.60 12.65
C LYS A 20 41.17 -12.89 12.07
N GLU A 21 40.63 -13.36 10.95
CA GLU A 21 41.06 -14.63 10.33
C GLU A 21 42.38 -14.51 9.58
N LEU A 22 42.68 -13.35 9.00
CA LEU A 22 43.91 -13.11 8.23
C LEU A 22 45.09 -12.63 9.10
N ARG A 23 44.94 -12.62 10.43
CA ARG A 23 46.04 -12.24 11.32
C ARG A 23 47.17 -13.29 11.22
N PRO A 24 48.38 -12.92 10.78
CA PRO A 24 49.47 -13.89 10.64
C PRO A 24 49.85 -14.45 12.01
N ILE A 25 49.95 -15.79 12.09
CA ILE A 25 50.32 -16.51 13.31
C ILE A 25 51.84 -16.61 13.36
N GLY A 26 52.47 -16.07 14.40
CA GLY A 26 53.88 -16.29 14.71
C GLY A 26 54.89 -15.36 14.03
N GLU A 27 54.46 -14.35 13.27
CA GLU A 27 55.35 -13.31 12.76
C GLU A 27 55.59 -12.22 13.81
N LEU A 28 56.86 -11.81 14.02
CA LEU A 28 57.22 -10.72 14.93
C LEU A 28 56.77 -9.33 14.44
N ALA A 29 56.45 -9.19 13.14
CA ALA A 29 56.03 -7.92 12.55
C ALA A 29 54.71 -8.09 11.79
N ILE A 30 53.69 -7.31 12.16
CA ILE A 30 52.40 -7.31 11.47
C ILE A 30 52.57 -6.68 10.08
N PRO A 31 52.17 -7.34 8.98
CA PRO A 31 52.25 -6.78 7.64
C PRO A 31 51.47 -5.47 7.49
N TRP A 32 52.02 -4.53 6.71
CA TRP A 32 51.41 -3.21 6.51
C TRP A 32 49.98 -3.27 5.94
N TRP A 33 49.69 -4.25 5.08
CA TRP A 33 48.35 -4.42 4.49
C TRP A 33 47.31 -4.81 5.56
N HIS A 34 47.73 -5.58 6.58
CA HIS A 34 46.85 -5.97 7.70
C HIS A 34 46.56 -4.77 8.58
N LEU A 35 47.57 -3.93 8.84
CA LEU A 35 47.37 -2.65 9.53
C LEU A 35 46.37 -1.75 8.78
N VAL A 36 46.47 -1.64 7.46
CA VAL A 36 45.51 -0.84 6.66
C VAL A 36 44.10 -1.40 6.77
N LEU A 37 43.93 -2.72 6.66
CA LEU A 37 42.61 -3.37 6.83
C LEU A 37 42.03 -3.13 8.22
N ASP A 38 42.86 -3.18 9.26
CA ASP A 38 42.44 -2.92 10.64
C ASP A 38 41.96 -1.48 10.83
N HIS A 39 42.69 -0.49 10.30
CA HIS A 39 42.26 0.92 10.36
C HIS A 39 40.96 1.17 9.57
N VAL A 40 40.81 0.56 8.39
CA VAL A 40 39.57 0.64 7.60
C VAL A 40 38.42 -0.03 8.34
N GLY A 41 38.65 -1.20 8.94
CA GLY A 41 37.67 -1.91 9.75
C GLY A 41 37.20 -1.08 10.94
N LEU A 42 38.13 -0.48 11.68
CA LEU A 42 37.83 0.39 12.81
C LEU A 42 37.09 1.66 12.38
N PHE A 43 37.47 2.29 11.26
CA PHE A 43 36.73 3.41 10.69
C PHE A 43 35.28 3.01 10.37
N LEU A 44 35.08 1.89 9.67
CA LEU A 44 33.75 1.39 9.32
C LEU A 44 32.90 1.06 10.56
N GLN A 45 33.50 0.52 11.61
CA GLN A 45 32.82 0.27 12.89
C GLN A 45 32.27 1.56 13.49
N HIS A 46 33.10 2.59 13.62
CA HIS A 46 32.68 3.88 14.18
C HIS A 46 31.68 4.61 13.27
N PHE A 47 31.88 4.56 11.96
CA PHE A 47 30.97 5.16 10.99
C PHE A 47 29.60 4.49 11.01
N THR A 48 29.56 3.15 11.07
CA THR A 48 28.32 2.38 11.22
C THR A 48 27.61 2.72 12.53
N ALA A 49 28.35 2.83 13.64
CA ALA A 49 27.80 3.19 14.93
C ALA A 49 27.18 4.59 14.93
N ALA A 50 27.87 5.58 14.36
CA ALA A 50 27.37 6.94 14.23
C ALA A 50 26.08 7.00 13.37
N LEU A 51 26.05 6.27 12.25
CA LEU A 51 24.84 6.15 11.42
C LEU A 51 23.69 5.48 12.19
N ALA A 52 23.97 4.40 12.93
CA ALA A 52 22.98 3.69 13.71
C ALA A 52 22.38 4.56 14.83
N VAL A 53 23.23 5.33 15.53
CA VAL A 53 22.78 6.31 16.54
C VAL A 53 21.89 7.38 15.91
N GLY A 54 22.33 8.01 14.81
CA GLY A 54 21.56 9.06 14.13
C GLY A 54 20.21 8.55 13.61
N ILE A 55 20.18 7.33 13.07
CA ILE A 55 18.96 6.68 12.60
C ILE A 55 18.01 6.34 13.76
N THR A 56 18.54 5.81 14.87
CA THR A 56 17.74 5.50 16.07
C THR A 56 17.15 6.78 16.66
N ALA A 57 17.96 7.83 16.82
CA ALA A 57 17.50 9.12 17.34
C ALA A 57 16.38 9.71 16.45
N ARG A 58 16.55 9.67 15.12
CA ARG A 58 15.51 10.10 14.17
C ARG A 58 14.25 9.24 14.27
N ALA A 59 14.39 7.93 14.46
CA ALA A 59 13.25 7.02 14.60
C ALA A 59 12.46 7.32 15.89
N LEU A 60 13.15 7.47 17.03
CA LEU A 60 12.56 7.81 18.32
C LEU A 60 11.87 9.19 18.28
N TRP A 61 12.48 10.17 17.64
CA TRP A 61 11.87 11.49 17.44
C TRP A 61 10.59 11.44 16.60
N ARG A 62 10.57 10.63 15.55
CA ARG A 62 9.35 10.42 14.74
C ARG A 62 8.27 9.69 15.53
N LEU A 63 8.66 8.72 16.35
CA LEU A 63 7.77 7.98 17.23
C LEU A 63 7.10 8.90 18.25
N SER A 64 7.85 9.79 18.91
CA SER A 64 7.30 10.73 19.89
C SER A 64 6.29 11.70 19.27
N ARG A 65 6.51 12.10 18.02
CA ARG A 65 5.62 13.02 17.26
C ARG A 65 4.44 12.39 16.54
N ALA A 66 4.28 11.06 16.52
CA ALA A 66 3.21 10.38 15.78
C ALA A 66 2.03 9.97 16.70
N PRO A 67 1.00 10.81 16.91
CA PRO A 67 -0.07 10.56 17.89
C PRO A 67 -0.97 9.37 17.58
N HIS A 68 -1.06 8.93 16.33
CA HIS A 68 -2.03 7.92 15.90
C HIS A 68 -1.49 6.48 15.80
N ARG A 69 -0.20 6.24 16.08
CA ARG A 69 0.43 4.93 15.82
C ARG A 69 0.42 3.97 17.00
N TYR A 70 0.65 4.49 18.21
CA TYR A 70 0.72 3.71 19.44
C TYR A 70 -0.04 4.42 20.55
N ALA A 71 -0.47 3.67 21.56
CA ALA A 71 -1.05 4.25 22.77
C ALA A 71 -0.04 5.22 23.41
N THR A 72 -0.53 6.37 23.89
CA THR A 72 0.27 7.43 24.52
C THR A 72 1.31 6.91 25.54
N PRO A 73 0.97 6.07 26.54
CA PRO A 73 1.96 5.63 27.54
C PRO A 73 3.10 4.83 26.91
N LEU A 74 2.79 4.01 25.91
CA LEU A 74 3.76 3.14 25.26
C LEU A 74 4.70 3.91 24.34
N ARG A 75 4.18 4.95 23.67
CA ARG A 75 4.99 5.90 22.90
C ARG A 75 5.99 6.63 23.79
N TRP A 76 5.55 7.12 24.95
CA TRP A 76 6.43 7.76 25.92
C TRP A 76 7.45 6.78 26.49
N GLY A 77 7.01 5.57 26.86
CA GLY A 77 7.89 4.50 27.33
C GLY A 77 8.99 4.17 26.33
N LEU A 78 8.63 3.89 25.07
CA LEU A 78 9.60 3.59 24.01
C LEU A 78 10.56 4.76 23.72
N SER A 79 10.05 6.00 23.79
CA SER A 79 10.88 7.20 23.58
C SER A 79 11.87 7.41 24.74
N ALA A 80 11.42 7.21 25.97
CA ALA A 80 12.24 7.36 27.17
C ALA A 80 13.29 6.26 27.28
N THR A 81 12.91 4.98 27.12
CA THR A 81 13.86 3.86 27.14
C THR A 81 14.82 3.92 25.96
N GLY A 82 14.35 4.33 24.78
CA GLY A 82 15.20 4.56 23.61
C GLY A 82 16.20 5.71 23.81
N ALA A 83 15.78 6.82 24.43
CA ALA A 83 16.67 7.93 24.74
C ALA A 83 17.73 7.53 25.79
N LEU A 84 17.32 6.78 26.82
CA LEU A 84 18.24 6.23 27.81
C LEU A 84 19.25 5.28 27.17
N PHE A 85 18.80 4.39 26.28
CA PHE A 85 19.66 3.48 25.53
C PHE A 85 20.68 4.24 24.68
N LEU A 86 20.29 5.32 23.99
CA LEU A 86 21.24 6.13 23.23
C LEU A 86 22.23 6.89 24.12
N ALA A 87 21.76 7.41 25.26
CA ALA A 87 22.60 8.11 26.22
C ALA A 87 23.68 7.21 26.82
N THR A 88 23.42 5.91 26.97
CA THR A 88 24.40 4.92 27.45
C THR A 88 25.21 4.27 26.32
N ALA A 89 24.65 4.13 25.11
CA ALA A 89 25.37 3.59 23.96
C ALA A 89 26.53 4.50 23.51
N LEU A 90 26.30 5.82 23.48
CA LEU A 90 27.31 6.80 23.04
C LEU A 90 28.63 6.73 23.83
N PRO A 91 28.65 6.79 25.18
CA PRO A 91 29.88 6.64 25.93
C PRO A 91 30.50 5.24 25.77
N ALA A 92 29.68 4.19 25.71
CA ALA A 92 30.17 2.81 25.52
C ALA A 92 30.85 2.60 24.14
N LEU A 93 30.53 3.42 23.14
CA LEU A 93 31.21 3.40 21.84
C LEU A 93 32.58 4.08 21.86
N ILE A 94 32.82 5.02 22.77
CA ILE A 94 34.04 5.84 22.81
C ILE A 94 35.02 5.26 23.83
N ILE A 95 34.52 4.80 24.96
CA ILE A 95 35.30 4.34 26.11
C ILE A 95 34.81 2.96 26.50
N ALA A 96 35.74 2.07 26.86
CA ALA A 96 35.39 0.78 27.43
C ALA A 96 34.46 1.00 28.65
N PRO A 97 33.20 0.51 28.60
CA PRO A 97 32.23 0.82 29.63
C PRO A 97 32.63 0.17 30.96
N ASP A 98 32.50 0.93 32.04
CA ASP A 98 32.49 0.38 33.40
C ASP A 98 31.30 -0.58 33.56
N GLU A 99 31.39 -1.53 34.50
CA GLU A 99 30.38 -2.55 34.76
C GLU A 99 28.99 -1.94 34.97
N ARG A 100 28.92 -0.81 35.69
CA ARG A 100 27.67 -0.07 35.92
C ARG A 100 27.06 0.50 34.63
N ILE A 101 27.89 0.99 33.71
CA ILE A 101 27.44 1.54 32.43
C ILE A 101 26.98 0.41 31.52
N SER A 102 27.69 -0.73 31.51
CA SER A 102 27.28 -1.93 30.77
C SER A 102 25.93 -2.43 31.25
N MET A 103 25.74 -2.55 32.56
CA MET A 103 24.47 -2.97 33.16
C MET A 103 23.32 -2.00 32.80
N LEU A 104 23.54 -0.69 32.90
CA LEU A 104 22.52 0.30 32.55
C LEU A 104 22.20 0.29 31.04
N PHE A 105 23.20 0.09 30.20
CA PHE A 105 23.06 -0.04 28.75
C PHE A 105 22.24 -1.28 28.37
N GLU A 106 22.56 -2.43 28.96
CA GLU A 106 21.82 -3.68 28.78
C GLU A 106 20.38 -3.58 29.30
N ALA A 107 20.17 -2.98 30.46
CA ALA A 107 18.84 -2.74 31.01
C ALA A 107 18.02 -1.79 30.12
N ALA A 108 18.63 -0.73 29.60
CA ALA A 108 17.97 0.19 28.67
C ALA A 108 17.61 -0.50 27.35
N PHE A 109 18.51 -1.33 26.80
CA PHE A 109 18.26 -2.15 25.62
C PHE A 109 17.08 -3.10 25.85
N ALA A 110 17.08 -3.85 26.96
CA ALA A 110 15.97 -4.73 27.35
C ALA A 110 14.65 -3.95 27.49
N GLY A 111 14.70 -2.76 28.09
CA GLY A 111 13.55 -1.85 28.17
C GLY A 111 12.99 -1.45 26.81
N VAL A 112 13.85 -1.18 25.82
CA VAL A 112 13.45 -0.93 24.43
C VAL A 112 12.77 -2.15 23.83
N LEU A 113 13.33 -3.35 24.01
CA LEU A 113 12.75 -4.60 23.50
C LEU A 113 11.36 -4.88 24.09
N LEU A 114 11.20 -4.73 25.40
CA LEU A 114 9.92 -4.92 26.09
C LEU A 114 8.88 -3.89 25.61
N CYS A 115 9.27 -2.62 25.45
CA CYS A 115 8.40 -1.59 24.89
C CYS A 115 7.99 -1.92 23.44
N LEU A 116 8.90 -2.46 22.62
CA LEU A 116 8.59 -2.89 21.26
C LEU A 116 7.60 -4.06 21.24
N ILE A 117 7.77 -5.04 22.12
CA ILE A 117 6.84 -6.17 22.30
C ILE A 117 5.43 -5.65 22.62
N ALA A 118 5.31 -4.82 23.66
CA ALA A 118 4.04 -4.23 24.06
C ALA A 118 3.42 -3.40 22.91
N ALA A 119 4.25 -2.70 22.12
CA ALA A 119 3.81 -1.91 20.96
C ALA A 119 3.21 -2.74 19.82
N GLN A 120 3.67 -3.98 19.66
CA GLN A 120 3.03 -4.90 18.70
C GLN A 120 1.64 -5.33 19.15
N PHE A 121 1.39 -5.49 20.44
CA PHE A 121 0.07 -5.87 20.95
C PHE A 121 -0.95 -4.73 20.82
N SER A 122 -0.54 -3.47 21.04
CA SER A 122 -1.47 -2.33 21.00
C SER A 122 -1.80 -1.82 19.58
N SER A 123 -0.94 -2.08 18.60
CA SER A 123 -1.08 -1.47 17.26
C SER A 123 -2.13 -2.16 16.38
N ARG A 124 -2.74 -1.47 15.42
CA ARG A 124 -3.54 -2.10 14.36
C ARG A 124 -2.60 -2.46 13.20
N GLY A 125 -2.09 -3.69 13.20
CA GLY A 125 -1.09 -4.15 12.22
C GLY A 125 -1.38 -5.56 11.71
N HIS A 126 -0.67 -5.98 10.67
CA HIS A 126 -0.78 -7.33 10.12
C HIS A 126 -0.26 -8.38 11.11
N LEU A 127 -1.07 -9.39 11.43
CA LEU A 127 -0.77 -10.37 12.48
C LEU A 127 0.56 -11.10 12.25
N ALA A 128 0.84 -11.52 11.01
CA ALA A 128 2.07 -12.26 10.72
C ALA A 128 3.33 -11.40 10.88
N SER A 129 3.25 -10.11 10.53
CA SER A 129 4.38 -9.19 10.69
C SER A 129 4.63 -8.87 12.16
N LYS A 130 3.56 -8.76 12.97
CA LYS A 130 3.67 -8.63 14.44
C LYS A 130 4.29 -9.87 15.07
N ALA A 131 3.82 -11.05 14.68
CA ALA A 131 4.40 -12.32 15.10
C ALA A 131 5.88 -12.38 14.74
N GLY A 132 6.25 -11.89 13.55
CA GLY A 132 7.65 -11.77 13.14
C GLY A 132 8.48 -10.83 14.02
N VAL A 133 7.95 -9.66 14.41
CA VAL A 133 8.67 -8.76 15.32
C VAL A 133 8.90 -9.45 16.67
N LEU A 134 7.89 -10.12 17.22
CA LEU A 134 8.03 -10.90 18.46
C LEU A 134 9.07 -12.02 18.31
N LEU A 135 9.02 -12.73 17.18
CA LEU A 135 9.92 -13.83 16.83
C LEU A 135 11.38 -13.40 16.81
N PHE A 136 11.71 -12.18 16.36
CA PHE A 136 13.08 -11.64 16.41
C PHE A 136 13.42 -10.93 17.72
N THR A 137 12.44 -10.35 18.42
CA THR A 137 12.71 -9.61 19.65
C THR A 137 13.01 -10.55 20.81
N LEU A 138 12.32 -11.69 20.90
CA LEU A 138 12.44 -12.62 22.02
C LEU A 138 13.84 -13.26 22.11
N PRO A 139 14.44 -13.79 21.02
CA PRO A 139 15.81 -14.32 21.07
C PRO A 139 16.87 -13.30 21.50
N LEU A 140 16.67 -12.01 21.19
CA LEU A 140 17.57 -10.92 21.57
C LEU A 140 17.35 -10.49 23.03
N ALA A 141 16.13 -10.66 23.55
CA ALA A 141 15.78 -10.30 24.92
C ALA A 141 16.28 -11.34 25.93
N VAL A 142 16.21 -12.63 25.60
CA VAL A 142 16.63 -13.74 26.49
C VAL A 142 18.04 -13.56 27.07
N PRO A 143 19.11 -13.36 26.27
CA PRO A 143 20.48 -13.27 26.79
C PRO A 143 20.72 -12.01 27.63
N VAL A 144 19.88 -10.98 27.51
CA VAL A 144 20.03 -9.72 28.25
C VAL A 144 19.18 -9.72 29.52
N LEU A 145 17.93 -10.19 29.42
CA LEU A 145 17.00 -10.23 30.55
C LEU A 145 17.42 -11.27 31.59
N ALA A 146 17.93 -12.42 31.16
CA ALA A 146 18.20 -13.50 32.10
C ALA A 146 19.35 -13.18 33.08
N PRO A 147 20.51 -12.64 32.66
CA PRO A 147 21.53 -12.14 33.58
C PRO A 147 21.01 -11.05 34.52
N LEU A 148 20.22 -10.09 34.00
CA LEU A 148 19.61 -9.03 34.82
C LEU A 148 18.67 -9.61 35.89
N LEU A 149 17.84 -10.59 35.53
CA LEU A 149 16.95 -11.25 36.47
C LEU A 149 17.73 -12.08 37.51
N LEU A 150 18.77 -12.80 37.08
CA LEU A 150 19.62 -13.55 38.00
C LEU A 150 20.37 -12.64 38.97
N GLN A 151 20.80 -11.46 38.53
CA GLN A 151 21.46 -10.48 39.41
C GLN A 151 20.47 -9.85 40.41
N VAL A 152 19.21 -9.68 40.03
CA VAL A 152 18.17 -9.09 40.89
C VAL A 152 17.56 -10.11 41.86
N PHE A 153 17.44 -11.37 41.46
CA PHE A 153 16.68 -12.40 42.19
C PHE A 153 17.51 -13.60 42.67
N GLY A 154 18.78 -13.75 42.26
CA GLY A 154 19.58 -14.94 42.52
C GLY A 154 20.51 -14.81 43.73
N ASP A 155 20.31 -15.65 44.75
CA ASP A 155 21.12 -15.71 45.98
C ASP A 155 22.35 -16.65 45.90
N GLY A 156 22.98 -16.88 44.73
CA GLY A 156 24.20 -17.71 44.72
C GLY A 156 24.93 -17.92 43.39
N GLU A 157 26.26 -18.04 43.50
CA GLU A 157 27.21 -18.32 42.40
C GLU A 157 26.99 -19.70 41.76
N ALA A 158 26.49 -20.69 42.50
CA ALA A 158 26.25 -22.03 41.98
C ALA A 158 25.09 -22.09 40.96
N LEU A 159 24.10 -21.21 41.11
CA LEU A 159 22.96 -21.11 40.19
C LEU A 159 23.40 -20.48 38.86
N TRP A 160 24.41 -19.61 38.89
CA TRP A 160 24.91 -18.89 37.73
C TRP A 160 25.59 -19.78 36.68
N ASN A 161 26.40 -20.76 37.11
CA ASN A 161 27.20 -21.55 36.18
C ASN A 161 26.35 -22.47 35.29
N ASP A 162 25.39 -23.23 35.85
CA ASP A 162 24.53 -24.12 35.06
C ASP A 162 23.37 -23.36 34.37
N ALA A 163 22.80 -22.33 35.01
CA ALA A 163 21.73 -21.56 34.40
C ALA A 163 22.23 -20.71 33.22
N GLY A 164 23.41 -20.09 33.35
CA GLY A 164 23.99 -19.23 32.31
C GLY A 164 24.22 -19.97 30.99
N GLU A 165 24.81 -21.17 31.05
CA GLU A 165 25.02 -22.00 29.86
C GLU A 165 23.69 -22.41 29.22
N ARG A 166 22.71 -22.85 30.01
CA ARG A 166 21.38 -23.22 29.50
C ARG A 166 20.63 -22.04 28.89
N ILE A 167 20.71 -20.86 29.49
CA ILE A 167 20.11 -19.62 28.97
C ILE A 167 20.72 -19.28 27.62
N TYR A 168 22.05 -19.34 27.51
CA TYR A 168 22.76 -19.05 26.27
C TYR A 168 22.40 -20.05 25.17
N GLN A 169 22.43 -21.36 25.46
CA GLN A 169 21.98 -22.40 24.54
C GLN A 169 20.51 -22.21 24.12
N THR A 170 19.63 -21.89 25.06
CA THR A 170 18.21 -21.62 24.78
C THR A 170 18.06 -20.43 23.84
N GLY A 171 18.78 -19.34 24.09
CA GLY A 171 18.73 -18.17 23.22
C GLY A 171 19.23 -18.45 21.81
N GLN A 172 20.32 -19.22 21.64
CA GLN A 172 20.76 -19.68 20.32
C GLN A 172 19.68 -20.50 19.60
N TRP A 173 19.03 -21.44 20.29
CA TRP A 173 17.94 -22.22 19.71
C TRP A 173 16.75 -21.35 19.31
N THR A 174 16.40 -20.34 20.10
CA THR A 174 15.34 -19.40 19.71
C THR A 174 15.70 -18.59 18.46
N MET A 175 16.98 -18.29 18.22
CA MET A 175 17.44 -17.67 16.97
C MET A 175 17.26 -18.60 15.76
N VAL A 176 17.59 -19.89 15.90
CA VAL A 176 17.37 -20.90 14.86
C VAL A 176 15.88 -20.99 14.51
N VAL A 177 15.02 -21.09 15.53
CA VAL A 177 13.57 -21.11 15.33
C VAL A 177 13.08 -19.82 14.67
N ALA A 178 13.60 -18.66 15.08
CA ALA A 178 13.26 -17.37 14.48
C ALA A 178 13.64 -17.30 13.00
N ALA A 179 14.83 -17.77 12.64
CA ALA A 179 15.27 -17.85 11.25
C ALA A 179 14.37 -18.78 10.41
N LEU A 180 14.05 -19.97 10.93
CA LEU A 180 13.19 -20.96 10.26
C LEU A 180 11.75 -20.48 10.07
N LEU A 181 11.20 -19.74 11.04
CA LEU A 181 9.84 -19.22 10.98
C LEU A 181 9.74 -17.87 10.24
N SER A 182 10.88 -17.22 9.96
CA SER A 182 10.92 -15.91 9.29
C SER A 182 10.18 -15.86 7.94
N PRO A 183 10.19 -16.89 7.06
CA PRO A 183 9.44 -16.87 5.80
C PRO A 183 7.94 -16.68 6.03
N TYR A 184 7.37 -17.36 7.03
CA TYR A 184 5.94 -17.34 7.31
C TYR A 184 5.46 -15.97 7.82
N CYS A 185 6.35 -15.25 8.51
CA CYS A 185 6.06 -13.92 9.03
C CYS A 185 6.27 -12.82 7.98
N PHE A 186 7.34 -12.93 7.18
CA PHE A 186 7.87 -11.80 6.41
C PHE A 186 7.82 -11.95 4.90
N ALA A 187 7.65 -13.15 4.35
CA ALA A 187 7.60 -13.33 2.90
C ALA A 187 6.48 -12.48 2.26
N PRO A 188 6.73 -11.91 1.06
CA PRO A 188 5.71 -11.22 0.29
C PRO A 188 4.57 -12.18 -0.05
N ARG A 189 3.33 -11.66 -0.04
CA ARG A 189 2.12 -12.45 -0.30
C ARG A 189 1.56 -12.20 -1.71
N PRO A 190 0.97 -13.21 -2.37
CA PRO A 190 0.79 -14.59 -1.91
C PRO A 190 2.09 -15.39 -1.86
N VAL A 191 2.28 -16.19 -0.80
CA VAL A 191 3.56 -16.87 -0.50
C VAL A 191 4.02 -17.75 -1.66
N LEU A 192 3.10 -18.40 -2.38
CA LEU A 192 3.41 -19.24 -3.53
C LEU A 192 4.11 -18.46 -4.67
N SER A 193 3.64 -17.27 -5.01
CA SER A 193 4.26 -16.46 -6.06
C SER A 193 5.59 -15.86 -5.60
N GLY A 194 5.68 -15.48 -4.32
CA GLY A 194 6.92 -15.02 -3.71
C GLY A 194 7.97 -16.13 -3.61
N ALA A 195 7.55 -17.34 -3.27
CA ALA A 195 8.45 -18.46 -3.03
C ALA A 195 8.96 -19.14 -4.29
N ALA A 196 8.20 -19.04 -5.39
CA ALA A 196 8.65 -19.50 -6.69
C ALA A 196 9.64 -18.52 -7.37
N ARG A 197 9.92 -17.34 -6.78
CA ARG A 197 10.91 -16.42 -7.35
C ARG A 197 12.30 -17.07 -7.31
N LEU A 198 12.93 -17.20 -8.47
CA LEU A 198 14.25 -17.84 -8.62
C LEU A 198 15.34 -17.12 -7.82
N GLY A 199 15.30 -15.79 -7.75
CA GLY A 199 16.32 -14.98 -7.06
C GLY A 199 16.55 -15.40 -5.59
N PRO A 200 15.54 -15.31 -4.71
CA PRO A 200 15.68 -15.73 -3.32
C PRO A 200 16.10 -17.19 -3.12
N LEU A 201 15.62 -18.11 -3.99
CA LEU A 201 16.02 -19.52 -3.95
C LEU A 201 17.51 -19.70 -4.27
N LEU A 202 18.02 -19.01 -5.30
CA LEU A 202 19.44 -19.07 -5.66
C LEU A 202 20.33 -18.51 -4.54
N VAL A 203 19.92 -17.41 -3.90
CA VAL A 203 20.65 -16.84 -2.76
C VAL A 203 20.70 -17.83 -1.59
N ALA A 204 19.57 -18.44 -1.24
CA ALA A 204 19.49 -19.42 -0.16
C ALA A 204 20.36 -20.67 -0.44
N ALA A 205 20.29 -21.20 -1.67
CA ALA A 205 21.08 -22.34 -2.11
C ALA A 205 22.58 -22.04 -2.08
N LEU A 206 22.98 -20.83 -2.51
CA LEU A 206 24.37 -20.38 -2.47
C LEU A 206 24.89 -20.29 -1.03
N VAL A 207 24.13 -19.68 -0.12
CA VAL A 207 24.50 -19.58 1.31
C VAL A 207 24.63 -20.97 1.94
N ALA A 208 23.69 -21.88 1.65
CA ALA A 208 23.74 -23.26 2.14
C ALA A 208 24.99 -23.99 1.60
N ALA A 209 25.25 -23.91 0.28
CA ALA A 209 26.37 -24.58 -0.36
C ALA A 209 27.72 -24.07 0.18
N LEU A 210 27.90 -22.76 0.29
CA LEU A 210 29.10 -22.15 0.86
C LEU A 210 29.28 -22.57 2.32
N GLY A 211 28.22 -22.54 3.12
CA GLY A 211 28.27 -22.98 4.51
C GLY A 211 28.67 -24.46 4.65
N VAL A 212 28.13 -25.34 3.81
CA VAL A 212 28.50 -26.77 3.77
C VAL A 212 29.97 -26.95 3.37
N VAL A 213 30.44 -26.25 2.33
CA VAL A 213 31.83 -26.35 1.87
C VAL A 213 32.79 -25.88 2.96
N ILE A 214 32.53 -24.71 3.57
CA ILE A 214 33.37 -24.15 4.65
C ILE A 214 33.39 -25.10 5.85
N LEU A 215 32.25 -25.56 6.35
CA LEU A 215 32.21 -26.43 7.52
C LEU A 215 32.83 -27.81 7.25
N ARG A 216 32.76 -28.32 6.01
CA ARG A 216 33.33 -29.62 5.64
C ARG A 216 34.85 -29.55 5.43
N GLN A 217 35.36 -28.49 4.78
CA GLN A 217 36.78 -28.38 4.44
C GLN A 217 37.59 -27.66 5.51
N HIS A 218 36.97 -26.70 6.20
CA HIS A 218 37.61 -25.78 7.15
C HIS A 218 36.72 -25.58 8.38
N TYR A 219 36.40 -26.68 9.09
CA TYR A 219 35.49 -26.67 10.23
C TYR A 219 35.82 -25.57 11.26
N GLU A 220 37.08 -25.44 11.67
CA GLU A 220 37.52 -24.40 12.62
C GLU A 220 37.29 -22.98 12.12
N VAL A 221 37.50 -22.72 10.82
CA VAL A 221 37.22 -21.42 10.21
C VAL A 221 35.72 -21.18 10.22
N GLY A 222 34.91 -22.18 9.88
CA GLY A 222 33.45 -22.09 9.95
C GLY A 222 32.93 -21.75 11.35
N MET A 223 33.47 -22.38 12.40
CA MET A 223 33.12 -22.06 13.79
C MET A 223 33.52 -20.63 14.16
N ARG A 224 34.74 -20.19 13.80
CA ARG A 224 35.18 -18.82 14.07
C ARG A 224 34.36 -17.77 13.32
N LEU A 225 33.99 -18.04 12.06
CA LEU A 225 33.10 -17.17 11.29
C LEU A 225 31.72 -17.08 11.94
N ALA A 226 31.15 -18.19 12.41
CA ALA A 226 29.87 -18.22 13.11
C ALA A 226 29.93 -17.42 14.42
N PHE A 227 30.99 -17.59 15.19
CA PHE A 227 31.19 -16.91 16.46
C PHE A 227 31.49 -15.41 16.28
N HIS A 228 32.47 -15.03 15.46
CA HIS A 228 32.84 -13.62 15.27
C HIS A 228 31.83 -12.84 14.43
N GLY A 229 31.19 -13.49 13.46
CA GLY A 229 30.21 -12.86 12.59
C GLY A 229 28.85 -12.72 13.26
N PHE A 230 28.32 -13.83 13.78
CA PHE A 230 26.95 -13.92 14.27
C PHE A 230 26.85 -14.18 15.77
N GLY A 231 27.96 -14.34 16.50
CA GLY A 231 27.96 -14.66 17.92
C GLY A 231 27.35 -16.01 18.26
N ILE A 232 27.35 -16.94 17.29
CA ILE A 232 26.87 -18.31 17.47
C ILE A 232 28.09 -19.16 17.80
N ASP A 233 28.13 -19.64 19.04
CA ASP A 233 29.08 -20.65 19.48
C ASP A 233 28.63 -22.03 19.02
N ILE A 234 29.40 -22.61 18.10
CA ILE A 234 29.25 -23.99 17.66
C ILE A 234 30.33 -24.75 18.43
N GLY A 235 29.96 -25.37 19.55
CA GLY A 235 30.93 -26.04 20.41
C GLY A 235 31.77 -27.10 19.67
N PRO A 236 33.01 -27.37 20.13
CA PRO A 236 33.89 -28.33 19.48
C PRO A 236 33.26 -29.73 19.48
N GLY A 237 33.09 -30.31 18.30
CA GLY A 237 32.46 -31.63 18.15
C GLY A 237 30.94 -31.62 18.29
N ALA A 238 30.29 -30.46 18.07
CA ALA A 238 28.83 -30.37 18.02
C ALA A 238 28.26 -31.47 17.10
N PRO A 239 27.22 -32.22 17.55
CA PRO A 239 26.56 -33.22 16.74
C PRO A 239 26.20 -32.71 15.35
N SER A 240 26.42 -33.54 14.32
CA SER A 240 26.18 -33.18 12.92
C SER A 240 24.76 -32.66 12.66
N GLN A 241 23.78 -33.10 13.45
CA GLN A 241 22.40 -32.66 13.40
C GLN A 241 22.24 -31.16 13.71
N PHE A 242 23.00 -30.61 14.66
CA PHE A 242 22.93 -29.19 15.00
C PHE A 242 23.54 -28.31 13.92
N LEU A 243 24.66 -28.75 13.33
CA LEU A 243 25.27 -28.06 12.18
C LEU A 243 24.30 -27.95 11.00
N ILE A 244 23.58 -29.03 10.69
CA ILE A 244 22.57 -29.04 9.64
C ILE A 244 21.46 -28.04 9.97
N MET A 245 20.96 -28.02 11.21
CA MET A 245 19.92 -27.07 11.62
C MET A 245 20.36 -25.61 11.50
N TYR A 246 21.59 -25.28 11.90
CA TYR A 246 22.16 -23.93 11.72
C TYR A 246 22.29 -23.54 10.25
N LEU A 247 22.74 -24.47 9.40
CA LEU A 247 22.84 -24.25 7.96
C LEU A 247 21.48 -24.03 7.30
N VAL A 248 20.47 -24.82 7.67
CA VAL A 248 19.10 -24.65 7.17
C VAL A 248 18.52 -23.32 7.65
N ALA A 249 18.75 -22.94 8.91
CA ALA A 249 18.36 -21.63 9.43
C ALA A 249 19.03 -20.48 8.67
N ALA A 250 20.34 -20.57 8.43
CA ALA A 250 21.10 -19.57 7.65
C ALA A 250 20.57 -19.44 6.20
N ALA A 251 20.29 -20.56 5.54
CA ALA A 251 19.71 -20.56 4.20
C ALA A 251 18.29 -19.95 4.19
N THR A 252 17.48 -20.29 5.20
CA THR A 252 16.10 -19.80 5.33
C THR A 252 16.05 -18.30 5.59
N ILE A 253 16.91 -17.78 6.46
CA ILE A 253 16.95 -16.34 6.72
C ILE A 253 17.50 -15.56 5.50
N ALA A 254 18.49 -16.12 4.79
CA ALA A 254 19.00 -15.54 3.55
C ALA A 254 17.91 -15.48 2.46
N TRP A 255 17.10 -16.55 2.34
CA TRP A 255 15.93 -16.55 1.49
C TRP A 255 14.94 -15.44 1.88
N THR A 256 14.59 -15.33 3.16
CA THR A 256 13.62 -14.33 3.64
C THR A 256 14.11 -12.91 3.37
N LEU A 257 15.41 -12.67 3.61
CA LEU A 257 16.06 -11.39 3.34
C LEU A 257 15.98 -11.04 1.84
N ALA A 258 16.39 -11.96 0.96
CA ALA A 258 16.36 -11.76 -0.48
C ALA A 258 14.93 -11.56 -1.02
N ALA A 259 13.96 -12.34 -0.51
CA ALA A 259 12.54 -12.19 -0.86
C ALA A 259 11.97 -10.83 -0.44
N CYS A 260 12.34 -10.34 0.75
CA CYS A 260 11.92 -9.03 1.23
C CYS A 260 12.57 -7.88 0.45
N LEU A 261 13.89 -7.97 0.17
CA LEU A 261 14.62 -6.94 -0.56
C LEU A 261 14.22 -6.83 -2.05
N SER A 262 13.76 -7.94 -2.64
CA SER A 262 13.24 -7.98 -4.02
C SER A 262 11.71 -7.76 -4.11
N ALA A 263 11.04 -7.48 -2.99
CA ALA A 263 9.61 -7.26 -2.98
C ALA A 263 9.24 -5.90 -3.60
N ASP A 264 8.12 -5.87 -4.31
CA ASP A 264 7.62 -4.65 -4.95
C ASP A 264 7.22 -3.59 -3.90
N ALA A 265 6.63 -4.04 -2.78
CA ALA A 265 6.25 -3.20 -1.65
C ALA A 265 7.48 -2.58 -0.95
N PRO A 266 7.59 -1.23 -0.88
CA PRO A 266 8.70 -0.59 -0.18
C PRO A 266 8.75 -0.94 1.31
N ALA A 267 7.61 -1.14 1.99
CA ALA A 267 7.60 -1.62 3.37
C ALA A 267 8.20 -3.02 3.51
N ARG A 268 8.02 -3.93 2.54
CA ARG A 268 8.67 -5.26 2.58
C ARG A 268 10.18 -5.12 2.42
N ARG A 269 10.64 -4.22 1.54
CA ARG A 269 12.07 -3.91 1.41
C ARG A 269 12.66 -3.35 2.71
N ASP A 270 11.94 -2.48 3.39
CA ASP A 270 12.33 -1.97 4.71
C ASP A 270 12.38 -3.08 5.76
N ILE A 271 11.44 -4.04 5.75
CA ILE A 271 11.52 -5.24 6.60
C ILE A 271 12.79 -6.03 6.29
N GLY A 272 13.10 -6.25 5.00
CA GLY A 272 14.33 -6.93 4.59
C GLY A 272 15.57 -6.24 5.15
N VAL A 273 15.67 -4.92 5.02
CA VAL A 273 16.76 -4.15 5.62
C VAL A 273 16.82 -4.34 7.13
N GLY A 274 15.66 -4.27 7.81
CA GLY A 274 15.60 -4.46 9.25
C GLY A 274 16.07 -5.85 9.69
N ILE A 275 15.67 -6.92 8.98
CA ILE A 275 16.14 -8.29 9.22
C ILE A 275 17.66 -8.36 9.05
N GLY A 276 18.19 -7.79 7.96
CA GLY A 276 19.63 -7.77 7.71
C GLY A 276 20.43 -7.09 8.82
N LEU A 277 19.92 -5.97 9.35
CA LEU A 277 20.55 -5.27 10.48
C LEU A 277 20.49 -6.10 11.79
N VAL A 278 19.38 -6.79 12.06
CA VAL A 278 19.28 -7.71 13.21
C VAL A 278 20.29 -8.85 13.09
N VAL A 279 20.39 -9.48 11.90
CA VAL A 279 21.34 -10.57 11.64
C VAL A 279 22.79 -10.11 11.80
N MET A 280 23.14 -8.90 11.34
CA MET A 280 24.49 -8.33 11.52
C MET A 280 24.79 -7.85 12.95
N GLY A 281 23.74 -7.57 13.74
CA GLY A 281 23.87 -7.45 15.19
C GLY A 281 24.37 -8.74 15.81
N GLY A 282 23.92 -9.88 15.30
CA GLY A 282 24.29 -11.21 15.81
C GLY A 282 23.64 -11.51 17.17
N TYR A 283 24.01 -12.65 17.72
CA TYR A 283 23.65 -13.13 19.05
C TYR A 283 24.80 -12.84 20.03
N GLY A 284 24.51 -12.70 21.33
CA GLY A 284 25.54 -12.50 22.36
C GLY A 284 26.10 -11.08 22.52
N PHE A 285 25.86 -10.17 21.55
CA PHE A 285 26.08 -8.73 21.68
C PHE A 285 27.39 -8.28 22.38
N ALA A 286 28.54 -8.77 21.93
CA ALA A 286 29.84 -8.43 22.51
C ALA A 286 30.21 -6.93 22.38
N TRP A 287 29.59 -6.18 21.46
CA TRP A 287 29.93 -4.77 21.19
C TRP A 287 28.69 -3.86 21.18
N PRO A 288 28.79 -2.60 21.65
CA PRO A 288 27.66 -1.66 21.64
C PRO A 288 27.03 -1.45 20.25
N LEU A 289 27.84 -1.53 19.19
CA LEU A 289 27.37 -1.48 17.80
C LEU A 289 26.33 -2.59 17.50
N GLN A 290 26.51 -3.79 18.04
CA GLN A 290 25.62 -4.92 17.77
C GLN A 290 24.22 -4.69 18.36
N TYR A 291 24.14 -4.16 19.59
CA TYR A 291 22.87 -3.73 20.18
C TYR A 291 22.21 -2.64 19.36
N LEU A 292 22.98 -1.62 18.91
CA LEU A 292 22.47 -0.54 18.07
C LEU A 292 21.89 -1.07 16.75
N LEU A 293 22.59 -1.97 16.06
CA LEU A 293 22.10 -2.59 14.83
C LEU A 293 20.81 -3.40 15.08
N GLY A 294 20.76 -4.15 16.18
CA GLY A 294 19.56 -4.87 16.62
C GLY A 294 18.36 -3.94 16.85
N VAL A 295 18.54 -2.85 17.62
CA VAL A 295 17.48 -1.86 17.88
C VAL A 295 17.03 -1.17 16.59
N VAL A 296 17.96 -0.70 15.75
CA VAL A 296 17.62 -0.06 14.48
C VAL A 296 16.85 -1.04 13.58
N GLY A 297 17.31 -2.28 13.51
CA GLY A 297 16.67 -3.35 12.74
C GLY A 297 15.23 -3.58 13.18
N LEU A 298 15.01 -3.82 14.48
CA LEU A 298 13.67 -4.04 15.05
C LEU A 298 12.75 -2.81 14.91
N LEU A 299 13.26 -1.60 15.12
CA LEU A 299 12.49 -0.37 14.89
C LEU A 299 12.07 -0.25 13.41
N THR A 300 12.96 -0.63 12.49
CA THR A 300 12.67 -0.62 11.05
C THR A 300 11.61 -1.65 10.69
N ILE A 301 11.73 -2.89 11.19
CA ILE A 301 10.73 -3.95 10.98
C ILE A 301 9.38 -3.52 11.56
N SER A 302 9.35 -3.02 12.80
CA SER A 302 8.13 -2.57 13.48
C SER A 302 7.41 -1.46 12.70
N ASN A 303 8.14 -0.43 12.27
CA ASN A 303 7.56 0.67 11.50
C ASN A 303 7.07 0.23 10.11
N ALA A 304 7.79 -0.70 9.47
CA ALA A 304 7.39 -1.24 8.19
C ALA A 304 6.18 -2.20 8.30
N ALA A 305 6.10 -3.00 9.36
CA ALA A 305 5.00 -3.94 9.61
C ALA A 305 3.62 -3.27 9.67
N LEU A 306 3.56 -2.00 10.12
CA LEU A 306 2.33 -1.21 10.10
C LEU A 306 1.88 -0.82 8.68
N ARG A 307 2.82 -0.63 7.75
CA ARG A 307 2.55 -0.19 6.37
C ARG A 307 2.33 -1.33 5.39
N VAL A 308 2.93 -2.50 5.64
CA VAL A 308 2.85 -3.67 4.74
C VAL A 308 1.41 -3.99 4.34
N ARG A 309 0.47 -3.97 5.29
CA ARG A 309 -0.93 -4.29 5.01
C ARG A 309 -1.55 -3.34 4.00
N ASP A 310 -1.30 -2.04 4.14
CA ASP A 310 -1.91 -1.03 3.29
C ASP A 310 -1.23 -0.97 1.93
N GLU A 311 0.10 -1.12 1.90
CA GLU A 311 0.88 -1.17 0.66
C GLU A 311 0.60 -2.45 -0.15
N GLU A 312 0.55 -3.63 0.48
CA GLU A 312 0.22 -4.89 -0.22
C GLU A 312 -1.24 -4.92 -0.69
N ARG A 313 -2.16 -4.26 0.03
CA ARG A 313 -3.53 -4.07 -0.47
C ARG A 313 -3.58 -3.15 -1.66
N GLY A 314 -2.89 -2.01 -1.60
CA GLY A 314 -2.80 -1.11 -2.74
C GLY A 314 -2.14 -1.76 -3.95
N GLN A 315 -1.13 -2.62 -3.74
CA GLN A 315 -0.48 -3.37 -4.80
C GLN A 315 -1.31 -4.54 -5.32
N GLY A 316 -1.94 -5.31 -4.43
CA GLY A 316 -2.86 -6.39 -4.81
C GLY A 316 -4.06 -5.83 -5.58
N GLN A 317 -4.58 -4.68 -5.14
CA GLN A 317 -5.55 -3.90 -5.90
C GLN A 317 -4.96 -3.57 -7.27
N ARG A 318 -3.80 -2.92 -7.38
CA ARG A 318 -3.17 -2.60 -8.69
C ARG A 318 -2.88 -3.81 -9.59
N ALA A 319 -2.53 -4.97 -9.02
CA ALA A 319 -2.15 -6.17 -9.78
C ALA A 319 -3.38 -6.98 -10.22
N MET A 320 -4.42 -7.06 -9.38
CA MET A 320 -5.74 -7.59 -9.78
C MET A 320 -6.51 -6.59 -10.64
N ALA A 321 -6.17 -5.29 -10.57
CA ALA A 321 -6.80 -4.20 -11.31
C ALA A 321 -6.57 -4.22 -12.80
N THR A 322 -5.55 -4.93 -13.27
CA THR A 322 -5.27 -4.99 -14.69
C THR A 322 -6.24 -5.97 -15.34
N ALA A 323 -7.47 -5.49 -15.55
CA ALA A 323 -8.32 -5.99 -16.61
C ALA A 323 -7.45 -6.17 -17.87
N PRO A 324 -7.65 -7.24 -18.64
CA PRO A 324 -6.83 -7.48 -19.82
C PRO A 324 -6.96 -6.29 -20.79
N PRO A 325 -5.88 -5.97 -21.51
CA PRO A 325 -5.86 -4.85 -22.44
C PRO A 325 -6.93 -5.04 -23.54
N ILE A 326 -7.79 -4.05 -23.74
CA ILE A 326 -8.79 -4.07 -24.83
C ILE A 326 -8.20 -3.32 -26.04
N ALA A 327 -8.17 -3.97 -27.20
CA ALA A 327 -7.75 -3.33 -28.45
C ALA A 327 -8.62 -2.13 -28.78
N ALA A 328 -8.03 -1.03 -29.27
CA ALA A 328 -8.76 0.21 -29.60
C ALA A 328 -9.92 -0.05 -30.57
N THR A 329 -9.72 -0.89 -31.59
CA THR A 329 -10.76 -1.24 -32.57
C THR A 329 -11.95 -2.01 -31.96
N ALA A 330 -11.69 -2.88 -30.99
CA ALA A 330 -12.73 -3.62 -30.27
C ALA A 330 -13.51 -2.67 -29.36
N TRP A 331 -12.81 -1.75 -28.68
CA TRP A 331 -13.42 -0.70 -27.88
C TRP A 331 -14.32 0.22 -28.69
N ASP A 332 -13.83 0.77 -29.81
CA ASP A 332 -14.58 1.68 -30.68
C ASP A 332 -15.82 1.03 -31.30
N ARG A 333 -15.80 -0.30 -31.49
CA ARG A 333 -16.99 -1.03 -31.92
C ARG A 333 -17.99 -1.18 -30.79
N TYR A 334 -17.51 -1.54 -29.60
CA TYR A 334 -18.36 -1.67 -28.42
C TYR A 334 -19.05 -0.36 -28.08
N THR A 335 -18.32 0.76 -28.03
CA THR A 335 -18.89 2.07 -27.71
C THR A 335 -19.93 2.53 -28.74
N ARG A 336 -19.72 2.23 -30.03
CA ARG A 336 -20.73 2.47 -31.08
C ARG A 336 -21.96 1.58 -30.94
N ALA A 337 -21.78 0.30 -30.64
CA ALA A 337 -22.90 -0.62 -30.40
C ALA A 337 -23.70 -0.20 -29.16
N LEU A 338 -23.01 0.18 -28.07
CA LEU A 338 -23.61 0.69 -26.86
C LEU A 338 -24.36 2.01 -27.11
N ALA A 339 -23.76 2.96 -27.83
CA ALA A 339 -24.42 4.22 -28.17
C ALA A 339 -25.67 4.00 -29.02
N ALA A 340 -25.65 3.07 -29.99
CA ALA A 340 -26.83 2.71 -30.78
C ALA A 340 -27.93 2.10 -29.91
N ALA A 341 -27.61 1.11 -29.07
CA ALA A 341 -28.57 0.49 -28.17
C ALA A 341 -29.15 1.48 -27.15
N LEU A 342 -28.36 2.47 -26.71
CA LEU A 342 -28.83 3.53 -25.82
C LEU A 342 -29.76 4.53 -26.52
N ARG A 343 -29.60 4.80 -27.83
CA ARG A 343 -30.57 5.62 -28.59
C ARG A 343 -31.92 4.93 -28.67
N ASP A 344 -31.91 3.64 -28.99
CA ASP A 344 -33.11 2.81 -29.04
C ASP A 344 -33.79 2.76 -27.66
N PHE A 345 -33.00 2.69 -26.58
CA PHE A 345 -33.51 2.73 -25.21
C PHE A 345 -34.06 4.10 -24.78
N ALA A 346 -33.42 5.19 -25.21
CA ALA A 346 -33.74 6.55 -24.80
C ALA A 346 -35.01 7.11 -25.47
N ASP A 347 -35.38 6.58 -26.65
CA ASP A 347 -36.33 7.20 -27.59
C ASP A 347 -35.89 8.63 -27.98
N GLY A 348 -34.57 8.89 -28.10
CA GLY A 348 -34.05 10.26 -28.31
C GLY A 348 -32.54 10.37 -28.60
N ASP A 349 -32.02 11.59 -28.52
CA ASP A 349 -30.62 11.93 -28.83
C ASP A 349 -29.64 11.41 -27.77
N VAL A 350 -28.63 10.66 -28.23
CA VAL A 350 -27.50 10.21 -27.41
C VAL A 350 -26.23 10.84 -27.96
N SER A 351 -25.59 11.67 -27.14
CA SER A 351 -24.30 12.29 -27.45
C SER A 351 -23.17 11.39 -26.97
N LEU A 352 -22.32 10.95 -27.89
CA LEU A 352 -21.11 10.18 -27.60
C LEU A 352 -19.89 11.10 -27.71
N LEU A 353 -19.17 11.29 -26.61
CA LEU A 353 -17.93 12.06 -26.56
C LEU A 353 -16.81 11.20 -25.98
N THR A 354 -15.81 10.87 -26.80
CA THR A 354 -14.60 10.20 -26.29
C THR A 354 -13.53 11.25 -26.05
N VAL A 355 -13.20 11.49 -24.78
CA VAL A 355 -12.21 12.49 -24.37
C VAL A 355 -10.92 11.80 -23.96
N ARG A 356 -9.82 12.18 -24.59
CA ARG A 356 -8.49 11.85 -24.08
C ARG A 356 -8.12 12.94 -23.07
N GLU A 357 -8.18 12.60 -21.79
CA GLU A 357 -7.93 13.53 -20.70
C GLU A 357 -6.45 13.94 -20.73
N ARG A 358 -6.17 15.05 -21.41
CA ARG A 358 -4.85 15.67 -21.49
C ARG A 358 -4.82 16.71 -20.38
N ASP A 359 -4.24 16.31 -19.24
CA ASP A 359 -3.95 17.17 -18.08
C ASP A 359 -5.18 17.75 -17.35
N GLY A 360 -5.95 16.90 -16.67
CA GLY A 360 -6.66 17.17 -15.39
C GLY A 360 -7.56 18.41 -15.22
N ALA A 361 -7.84 19.21 -16.25
CA ALA A 361 -8.49 20.52 -16.10
C ALA A 361 -9.57 20.85 -17.15
N ALA A 362 -10.02 19.91 -17.98
CA ALA A 362 -10.96 20.23 -19.06
C ALA A 362 -12.21 19.34 -19.03
N LEU A 363 -13.14 19.65 -18.12
CA LEU A 363 -14.57 19.32 -18.24
C LEU A 363 -15.40 20.34 -17.42
N ALA A 364 -15.15 21.63 -17.67
CA ALA A 364 -16.09 22.69 -17.40
C ALA A 364 -16.22 23.50 -18.72
N SER A 365 -17.43 23.59 -19.27
CA SER A 365 -17.78 24.27 -20.53
C SER A 365 -17.39 23.60 -21.85
N THR A 366 -18.14 22.58 -22.30
CA THR A 366 -18.44 22.44 -23.74
C THR A 366 -19.70 21.61 -23.98
N ALA A 367 -20.87 22.18 -23.63
CA ALA A 367 -22.15 21.80 -24.21
C ALA A 367 -22.55 22.88 -25.23
N ALA A 368 -21.79 22.96 -26.33
CA ALA A 368 -22.20 23.76 -27.48
C ALA A 368 -23.14 22.90 -28.33
N ARG A 369 -24.44 23.17 -28.18
CA ARG A 369 -25.55 22.68 -29.02
C ARG A 369 -25.15 22.89 -30.50
N GLY A 370 -24.99 21.82 -31.26
CA GLY A 370 -24.74 21.89 -32.70
C GLY A 370 -26.02 22.35 -33.40
N SER A 371 -26.17 23.64 -33.67
CA SER A 371 -27.17 24.12 -34.62
C SER A 371 -26.62 23.92 -36.03
N ASP A 372 -27.17 22.95 -36.74
CA ASP A 372 -27.02 22.84 -38.20
C ASP A 372 -27.57 24.11 -38.85
N SER A 373 -26.67 24.96 -39.34
CA SER A 373 -26.99 25.96 -40.34
C SER A 373 -26.07 25.73 -41.53
N GLY A 374 -26.68 25.19 -42.60
CA GLY A 374 -26.02 25.01 -43.87
C GLY A 374 -25.65 26.36 -44.48
N THR A 375 -24.42 26.46 -44.98
CA THR A 375 -24.05 27.50 -45.95
C THR A 375 -23.15 26.86 -47.01
N SER A 376 -23.75 26.66 -48.18
CA SER A 376 -23.07 26.41 -49.45
C SER A 376 -22.26 27.65 -49.84
N GLY A 377 -20.99 27.48 -50.22
CA GLY A 377 -20.15 28.56 -50.72
C GLY A 377 -18.84 28.07 -51.31
N ASP A 378 -18.89 27.82 -52.61
CA ASP A 378 -17.91 28.06 -53.67
C ASP A 378 -16.42 27.71 -53.53
N ALA A 379 -15.97 27.08 -54.63
CA ALA A 379 -14.61 26.72 -54.95
C ALA A 379 -13.75 27.94 -55.30
N GLU A 380 -12.53 27.98 -54.78
CA GLU A 380 -11.46 28.77 -55.37
C GLU A 380 -10.12 28.03 -55.25
N ALA A 381 -9.46 27.89 -56.40
CA ALA A 381 -8.20 27.20 -56.59
C ALA A 381 -7.03 28.19 -56.53
N ALA A 382 -6.03 27.91 -55.70
CA ALA A 382 -4.67 28.47 -55.77
C ALA A 382 -3.74 27.46 -55.05
N ASP A 383 -2.94 26.67 -55.75
CA ASP A 383 -1.58 26.97 -56.25
C ASP A 383 -0.66 27.64 -55.19
N GLY A 384 0.33 26.88 -54.73
CA GLY A 384 1.26 27.31 -53.67
C GLY A 384 2.18 26.19 -53.17
N SER A 385 3.26 25.95 -53.92
CA SER A 385 4.53 25.24 -53.64
C SER A 385 4.79 24.58 -52.25
N PRO A 386 5.45 23.40 -52.23
CA PRO A 386 5.76 22.67 -51.00
C PRO A 386 6.95 23.28 -50.24
N VAL A 387 6.71 23.70 -49.00
CA VAL A 387 7.76 23.99 -48.01
C VAL A 387 8.24 22.67 -47.42
N PRO A 388 9.56 22.39 -47.38
CA PRO A 388 10.08 21.17 -46.77
C PRO A 388 9.87 21.23 -45.25
N VAL A 389 8.88 20.47 -44.78
CA VAL A 389 8.64 20.22 -43.36
C VAL A 389 9.83 19.41 -42.83
N GLN A 390 10.66 20.03 -41.99
CA GLN A 390 11.67 19.34 -41.22
C GLN A 390 10.99 18.34 -40.29
N SER A 391 11.29 17.06 -40.48
CA SER A 391 10.87 15.93 -39.65
C SER A 391 11.51 16.00 -38.28
N SER A 392 10.87 16.68 -37.33
CA SER A 392 11.09 16.48 -35.89
C SER A 392 10.29 15.26 -35.41
N GLU A 393 10.80 14.06 -35.73
CA GLU A 393 10.20 12.78 -35.29
C GLU A 393 10.56 12.42 -33.83
N ASP A 394 11.52 13.11 -33.20
CA ASP A 394 12.02 12.74 -31.86
C ASP A 394 11.29 13.40 -30.66
N GLU A 395 10.28 14.26 -30.88
CA GLU A 395 9.62 15.02 -29.80
C GLU A 395 8.13 14.65 -29.57
N ARG A 396 7.61 13.61 -30.24
CA ARG A 396 6.20 13.18 -30.11
C ARG A 396 5.92 12.06 -29.10
N ASP A 397 6.94 11.47 -28.49
CA ASP A 397 6.77 10.27 -27.65
C ASP A 397 6.75 10.51 -26.14
N SER A 398 6.84 11.77 -25.67
CA SER A 398 6.63 12.10 -24.26
C SER A 398 5.20 12.61 -23.97
N ILE A 399 4.21 12.20 -24.77
CA ILE A 399 2.80 12.45 -24.46
C ILE A 399 2.46 11.68 -23.18
N SER A 400 2.16 12.43 -22.12
CA SER A 400 1.83 11.90 -20.80
C SER A 400 0.74 10.82 -20.90
N ALA A 401 1.01 9.66 -20.29
CA ALA A 401 0.15 8.48 -20.31
C ALA A 401 -1.06 8.65 -19.36
N GLY A 402 -1.81 9.76 -19.50
CA GLY A 402 -3.04 10.01 -18.76
C GLY A 402 -4.16 9.06 -19.17
N PRO A 403 -5.13 8.75 -18.30
CA PRO A 403 -6.26 7.87 -18.62
C PRO A 403 -7.11 8.40 -19.78
N THR A 404 -7.76 7.50 -20.51
CA THR A 404 -8.74 7.84 -21.55
C THR A 404 -10.14 7.61 -21.01
N ALA A 405 -11.05 8.56 -21.17
CA ALA A 405 -12.44 8.44 -20.70
C ALA A 405 -13.42 8.46 -21.89
N THR A 406 -14.35 7.52 -21.91
CA THR A 406 -15.49 7.54 -22.83
C THR A 406 -16.71 8.06 -22.09
N HIS A 407 -17.29 9.17 -22.56
CA HIS A 407 -18.49 9.77 -22.00
C HIS A 407 -19.66 9.54 -22.95
N LEU A 408 -20.76 9.03 -22.42
CA LEU A 408 -22.05 8.94 -23.09
C LEU A 408 -23.04 9.78 -22.30
N HIS A 409 -23.73 10.68 -22.98
CA HIS A 409 -24.81 11.47 -22.41
C HIS A 409 -26.10 11.15 -23.14
N LEU A 410 -27.15 10.82 -22.39
CA LEU A 410 -28.48 10.54 -22.91
C LEU A 410 -29.56 11.13 -22.00
N GLN A 411 -30.71 11.46 -22.57
CA GLN A 411 -31.88 11.91 -21.83
C GLN A 411 -32.97 10.83 -21.88
N ARG A 412 -33.54 10.44 -20.73
CA ARG A 412 -34.61 9.42 -20.67
C ARG A 412 -35.69 9.77 -19.65
N GLY A 413 -36.89 10.06 -20.14
CA GLY A 413 -38.02 10.47 -19.30
C GLY A 413 -37.72 11.79 -18.58
N GLY A 414 -37.22 12.77 -19.34
CA GLY A 414 -36.85 14.11 -18.87
C GLY A 414 -35.59 14.16 -18.00
N ARG A 415 -34.84 13.06 -17.84
CA ARG A 415 -33.66 13.02 -16.95
C ARG A 415 -32.38 12.77 -17.72
N ASP A 416 -31.34 13.50 -17.34
CA ASP A 416 -29.99 13.30 -17.86
C ASP A 416 -29.32 12.11 -17.20
N VAL A 417 -28.73 11.25 -18.03
CA VAL A 417 -27.92 10.13 -17.61
C VAL A 417 -26.54 10.26 -18.26
N PHE A 418 -25.53 10.34 -17.41
CA PHE A 418 -24.13 10.40 -17.82
C PHE A 418 -23.45 9.07 -17.50
N VAL A 419 -22.88 8.44 -18.52
CA VAL A 419 -22.06 7.24 -18.36
C VAL A 419 -20.62 7.59 -18.69
N ARG A 420 -19.72 7.43 -17.72
CA ARG A 420 -18.28 7.63 -17.89
C ARG A 420 -17.58 6.30 -17.71
N ILE A 421 -16.83 5.87 -18.73
CA ILE A 421 -15.99 4.67 -18.66
C ILE A 421 -14.53 5.08 -18.78
N GLU A 422 -13.76 4.87 -17.70
CA GLU A 422 -12.34 5.18 -17.67
C GLU A 422 -11.49 3.97 -18.06
N ARG A 423 -10.51 4.21 -18.93
CA ARG A 423 -9.51 3.23 -19.37
C ARG A 423 -8.10 3.71 -19.09
N GLN A 424 -7.23 2.80 -18.66
CA GLN A 424 -5.82 3.10 -18.44
C GLN A 424 -5.09 3.15 -19.80
N HIS A 425 -4.60 4.32 -20.18
CA HIS A 425 -4.06 4.56 -21.52
C HIS A 425 -2.92 3.63 -21.94
N ALA A 426 -1.96 3.36 -21.06
CA ALA A 426 -0.81 2.52 -21.39
C ALA A 426 -1.17 1.06 -21.70
N GLN A 427 -2.35 0.60 -21.26
CA GLN A 427 -2.76 -0.81 -21.35
C GLN A 427 -4.13 -0.98 -22.01
N GLY A 428 -4.93 0.06 -22.21
CA GLY A 428 -6.29 -0.06 -22.76
C GLY A 428 -7.28 -0.84 -21.86
N ALA A 429 -6.92 -1.12 -20.61
CA ALA A 429 -7.73 -1.83 -19.63
C ALA A 429 -8.82 -0.91 -19.04
N VAL A 430 -10.04 -1.41 -18.82
CA VAL A 430 -11.11 -0.65 -18.13
C VAL A 430 -10.80 -0.59 -16.63
N ARG A 431 -10.80 0.63 -16.08
CA ARG A 431 -10.46 0.90 -14.67
C ARG A 431 -11.70 1.11 -13.80
N CYS A 432 -12.66 1.90 -14.30
CA CYS A 432 -13.91 2.15 -13.62
C CYS A 432 -15.02 2.49 -14.62
N ILE A 433 -16.24 2.27 -14.17
CA ILE A 433 -17.46 2.65 -14.87
C ILE A 433 -18.28 3.44 -13.86
N ASP A 434 -18.67 4.63 -14.27
CA ASP A 434 -19.50 5.56 -13.54
C ASP A 434 -20.79 5.77 -14.32
N VAL A 435 -21.92 5.70 -13.62
CA VAL A 435 -23.23 6.09 -14.15
C VAL A 435 -23.86 7.08 -13.18
N LEU A 436 -24.09 8.30 -13.65
CA LEU A 436 -24.72 9.38 -12.91
C LEU A 436 -26.08 9.67 -13.52
N CYS A 437 -27.15 9.60 -12.73
CA CYS A 437 -28.49 10.05 -13.13
C CYS A 437 -28.78 11.37 -12.41
N GLY A 438 -28.89 12.48 -13.14
CA GLY A 438 -29.03 13.84 -12.59
C GLY A 438 -27.73 14.66 -12.63
N GLN A 439 -27.61 15.65 -11.74
CA GLN A 439 -26.48 16.60 -11.71
C GLN A 439 -25.33 16.11 -10.82
N GLU A 440 -24.08 16.37 -11.24
CA GLU A 440 -22.90 15.95 -10.46
C GLU A 440 -22.92 16.60 -9.05
N PRO A 441 -22.70 15.83 -7.96
CA PRO A 441 -22.75 16.39 -6.62
C PRO A 441 -21.56 17.31 -6.38
N GLU A 442 -21.74 18.31 -5.52
CA GLU A 442 -20.66 19.24 -5.21
C GLU A 442 -19.52 18.55 -4.42
N PRO A 443 -18.26 18.95 -4.66
CA PRO A 443 -17.14 18.41 -3.90
C PRO A 443 -17.31 18.58 -2.39
N GLY A 444 -17.41 17.46 -1.66
CA GLY A 444 -17.55 17.44 -0.20
C GLY A 444 -18.99 17.24 0.30
N GLU A 445 -19.99 17.27 -0.58
CA GLU A 445 -21.36 16.95 -0.24
C GLU A 445 -21.50 15.45 0.09
N ALA A 446 -22.04 15.11 1.27
CA ALA A 446 -22.19 13.72 1.69
C ALA A 446 -23.54 13.14 1.21
N PRO A 447 -23.56 11.92 0.65
CA PRO A 447 -24.82 11.29 0.25
C PRO A 447 -25.66 10.91 1.47
N VAL A 448 -26.98 10.98 1.36
CA VAL A 448 -27.90 10.58 2.44
C VAL A 448 -28.12 9.07 2.48
N TRP A 449 -27.83 8.39 1.37
CA TRP A 449 -28.00 6.95 1.24
C TRP A 449 -26.85 6.35 0.43
N THR A 450 -26.31 5.23 0.91
CA THR A 450 -25.30 4.46 0.20
C THR A 450 -25.61 2.98 0.25
N LEU A 451 -25.38 2.29 -0.86
CA LEU A 451 -25.43 0.85 -0.99
C LEU A 451 -24.08 0.36 -1.49
N TYR A 452 -23.46 -0.54 -0.74
CA TYR A 452 -22.12 -1.03 -1.01
C TYR A 452 -22.11 -2.55 -1.12
N ALA A 453 -21.71 -3.07 -2.28
CA ALA A 453 -21.55 -4.50 -2.50
C ALA A 453 -20.41 -5.05 -1.64
N LEU A 454 -20.72 -6.04 -0.82
CA LEU A 454 -19.75 -6.79 -0.04
C LEU A 454 -19.02 -7.77 -0.96
N PRO A 455 -17.69 -7.91 -0.84
CA PRO A 455 -16.93 -8.86 -1.63
C PRO A 455 -17.43 -10.27 -1.36
N GLU A 456 -17.66 -11.04 -2.43
CA GLU A 456 -17.98 -12.45 -2.29
C GLU A 456 -16.75 -13.20 -1.79
N LYS A 457 -16.76 -13.56 -0.49
CA LYS A 457 -15.61 -14.16 0.21
C LYS A 457 -15.06 -15.42 -0.51
N LEU A 458 -15.91 -16.10 -1.27
CA LEU A 458 -15.58 -17.33 -1.99
C LEU A 458 -14.70 -17.10 -3.23
N LEU A 459 -14.80 -15.95 -3.88
CA LEU A 459 -14.10 -15.69 -5.14
C LEU A 459 -12.73 -15.04 -4.95
N GLY A 460 -12.38 -14.64 -3.74
CA GLY A 460 -11.08 -14.02 -3.43
C GLY A 460 -10.81 -12.70 -4.16
N ILE A 461 -11.86 -12.09 -4.75
CA ILE A 461 -11.77 -10.84 -5.49
C ILE A 461 -11.55 -9.71 -4.48
N GLY A 462 -10.70 -8.73 -4.83
CA GLY A 462 -10.42 -7.57 -3.98
C GLY A 462 -11.70 -6.81 -3.58
N MET A 463 -11.66 -6.02 -2.50
CA MET A 463 -12.80 -5.17 -2.15
C MET A 463 -12.93 -4.00 -3.12
N HIS A 464 -14.16 -3.61 -3.42
CA HIS A 464 -14.45 -2.34 -4.08
C HIS A 464 -13.86 -1.18 -3.27
N PRO A 465 -13.48 -0.07 -3.92
CA PRO A 465 -13.31 1.20 -3.23
C PRO A 465 -14.58 1.53 -2.44
N GLU A 466 -14.41 2.07 -1.23
CA GLU A 466 -15.54 2.46 -0.40
C GLU A 466 -16.35 3.57 -1.09
N PRO A 467 -17.69 3.59 -0.92
CA PRO A 467 -18.50 4.70 -1.40
C PRO A 467 -18.12 6.01 -0.68
N PRO A 468 -18.56 7.17 -1.19
CA PRO A 468 -18.40 8.44 -0.50
C PRO A 468 -18.87 8.35 0.96
N ALA A 469 -18.14 9.01 1.85
CA ALA A 469 -18.44 8.97 3.28
C ALA A 469 -19.82 9.55 3.55
N THR A 470 -20.61 8.88 4.39
CA THR A 470 -21.93 9.32 4.81
C THR A 470 -22.08 9.18 6.32
N ASP A 471 -22.77 10.14 6.94
CA ASP A 471 -23.13 10.13 8.35
C ASP A 471 -24.32 9.21 8.65
N ALA A 472 -24.96 8.67 7.60
CA ALA A 472 -26.05 7.73 7.74
C ALA A 472 -25.66 6.47 8.51
N ALA A 473 -26.55 6.05 9.41
CA ALA A 473 -26.42 4.80 10.16
C ALA A 473 -26.57 3.59 9.23
N ILE A 474 -26.00 2.45 9.64
CA ILE A 474 -26.18 1.19 8.92
C ILE A 474 -27.64 0.75 9.08
N ALA A 475 -28.34 0.60 7.97
CA ALA A 475 -29.72 0.14 7.97
C ALA A 475 -29.78 -1.39 8.10
N GLN A 476 -30.74 -1.89 8.89
CA GLN A 476 -31.13 -3.30 8.85
C GLN A 476 -32.19 -3.47 7.77
N ILE A 477 -31.94 -4.36 6.81
CA ILE A 477 -32.87 -4.68 5.73
C ILE A 477 -33.45 -6.06 6.01
N ASP A 478 -34.79 -6.17 6.02
CA ASP A 478 -35.54 -7.42 6.22
C ASP A 478 -35.52 -8.33 4.99
N ASP A 479 -34.35 -8.48 4.37
CA ASP A 479 -34.07 -9.41 3.28
C ASP A 479 -32.65 -9.97 3.50
N PRO A 480 -32.53 -11.21 4.01
CA PRO A 480 -31.24 -11.77 4.37
C PRO A 480 -30.34 -12.01 3.16
N ALA A 481 -30.90 -12.32 1.99
CA ALA A 481 -30.10 -12.50 0.77
C ALA A 481 -29.50 -11.17 0.32
N PHE A 482 -30.30 -10.10 0.38
CA PHE A 482 -29.83 -8.76 0.08
C PHE A 482 -28.80 -8.25 1.10
N ALA A 483 -29.06 -8.43 2.40
CA ALA A 483 -28.16 -8.00 3.48
C ALA A 483 -26.84 -8.77 3.52
N GLN A 484 -26.80 -10.00 3.00
CA GLN A 484 -25.55 -10.76 2.82
C GLN A 484 -24.67 -10.16 1.71
N ARG A 485 -25.30 -9.63 0.64
CA ARG A 485 -24.58 -9.07 -0.51
C ARG A 485 -24.26 -7.58 -0.34
N PHE A 486 -25.10 -6.81 0.35
CA PHE A 486 -24.93 -5.36 0.45
C PHE A 486 -24.89 -4.88 1.88
N ARG A 487 -24.04 -3.87 2.11
CA ARG A 487 -24.12 -3.01 3.28
C ARG A 487 -24.81 -1.72 2.87
N VAL A 488 -25.90 -1.40 3.55
CA VAL A 488 -26.69 -0.19 3.29
C VAL A 488 -26.52 0.78 4.44
N ARG A 489 -26.30 2.06 4.12
CA ARG A 489 -26.43 3.17 5.06
C ARG A 489 -27.53 4.09 4.58
N ASP A 490 -28.40 4.47 5.50
CA ASP A 490 -29.65 5.13 5.17
C ASP A 490 -30.02 6.20 6.19
N ALA A 491 -30.10 7.45 5.74
CA ALA A 491 -30.64 8.56 6.53
C ALA A 491 -32.05 8.89 6.02
N GLY A 492 -33.08 8.66 6.84
CA GLY A 492 -34.46 9.03 6.50
C GLY A 492 -35.29 7.93 5.82
N GLY A 493 -34.81 6.69 5.80
CA GLY A 493 -35.59 5.53 5.34
C GLY A 493 -35.72 5.44 3.82
N TRP A 494 -34.73 5.94 3.08
CA TRP A 494 -34.67 5.86 1.62
C TRP A 494 -34.65 4.43 1.12
N SER A 495 -34.03 3.49 1.82
CA SER A 495 -33.96 2.09 1.37
C SER A 495 -35.36 1.49 1.15
N ALA A 496 -36.32 1.82 2.02
CA ALA A 496 -37.69 1.35 1.89
C ALA A 496 -38.44 2.03 0.72
N ARG A 497 -38.12 3.30 0.44
CA ARG A 497 -38.70 4.07 -0.69
C ARG A 497 -38.13 3.64 -2.04
N LEU A 498 -36.82 3.40 -2.08
CA LEU A 498 -36.08 3.09 -3.30
C LEU A 498 -36.22 1.62 -3.69
N LEU A 499 -36.18 0.71 -2.71
CA LEU A 499 -36.00 -0.72 -2.95
C LEU A 499 -37.17 -1.52 -2.37
N ASP A 500 -38.19 -1.73 -3.20
CA ASP A 500 -39.18 -2.78 -2.96
C ASP A 500 -38.56 -4.18 -3.14
N SER A 501 -39.31 -5.24 -2.82
CA SER A 501 -38.82 -6.62 -2.91
C SER A 501 -38.37 -7.01 -4.33
N GLY A 502 -39.06 -6.53 -5.37
CA GLY A 502 -38.71 -6.81 -6.76
C GLY A 502 -37.42 -6.11 -7.19
N LEU A 503 -37.24 -4.85 -6.82
CA LEU A 503 -36.02 -4.09 -7.07
C LEU A 503 -34.85 -4.61 -6.27
N ARG A 504 -35.04 -5.06 -5.02
CA ARG A 504 -33.96 -5.71 -4.26
C ARG A 504 -33.41 -6.92 -4.99
N ALA A 505 -34.28 -7.78 -5.52
CA ALA A 505 -33.85 -8.93 -6.31
C ALA A 505 -33.09 -8.52 -7.58
N ARG A 506 -33.57 -7.51 -8.31
CA ARG A 506 -32.88 -6.98 -9.52
C ARG A 506 -31.52 -6.35 -9.17
N VAL A 507 -31.46 -5.51 -8.14
CA VAL A 507 -30.22 -4.90 -7.63
C VAL A 507 -29.24 -5.98 -7.18
N ALA A 508 -29.72 -7.00 -6.45
CA ALA A 508 -28.90 -8.12 -6.05
C ALA A 508 -28.47 -9.04 -7.19
N ALA A 509 -29.02 -8.92 -8.39
CA ALA A 509 -28.55 -9.63 -9.57
C ALA A 509 -27.57 -8.78 -10.41
N MET A 510 -27.78 -7.47 -10.46
CA MET A 510 -27.16 -6.57 -11.45
C MET A 510 -26.17 -5.55 -10.87
N ILE A 511 -26.17 -5.29 -9.56
CA ILE A 511 -25.29 -4.29 -8.98
C ILE A 511 -24.07 -4.98 -8.37
N ASP A 512 -22.93 -4.73 -9.00
CA ASP A 512 -21.60 -4.96 -8.45
C ASP A 512 -20.94 -3.58 -8.30
N GLY A 513 -20.39 -3.25 -7.14
CA GLY A 513 -19.88 -1.91 -6.83
C GLY A 513 -20.68 -1.19 -5.75
N TRP A 514 -20.85 0.12 -5.91
CA TRP A 514 -21.63 0.92 -4.98
C TRP A 514 -22.55 1.91 -5.66
N MET A 515 -23.59 2.30 -4.93
CA MET A 515 -24.53 3.35 -5.29
C MET A 515 -24.61 4.38 -4.15
N ALA A 516 -24.73 5.65 -4.51
CA ALA A 516 -24.90 6.76 -3.58
C ALA A 516 -25.98 7.71 -4.08
N LEU A 517 -26.79 8.25 -3.17
CA LEU A 517 -27.86 9.18 -3.48
C LEU A 517 -27.65 10.52 -2.78
N TRP A 518 -27.71 11.59 -3.56
CA TRP A 518 -27.87 12.97 -3.12
C TRP A 518 -29.28 13.41 -3.52
N PRO A 519 -30.18 13.62 -2.55
CA PRO A 519 -31.56 14.03 -2.83
C PRO A 519 -31.57 15.26 -3.71
N GLU A 520 -32.52 15.32 -4.64
CA GLU A 520 -32.71 16.46 -5.55
C GLU A 520 -31.56 16.72 -6.53
N ARG A 521 -30.41 16.03 -6.43
CA ARG A 521 -29.29 16.19 -7.36
C ARG A 521 -29.07 14.97 -8.22
N CYS A 522 -28.67 13.85 -7.63
CA CYS A 522 -28.32 12.66 -8.40
C CYS A 522 -28.32 11.33 -7.66
N LEU A 523 -28.38 10.28 -8.48
CA LEU A 523 -28.03 8.92 -8.14
C LEU A 523 -26.73 8.55 -8.87
N HIS A 524 -25.67 8.23 -8.13
CA HIS A 524 -24.37 7.83 -8.67
C HIS A 524 -24.13 6.35 -8.41
N TYR A 525 -23.86 5.60 -9.48
CA TYR A 525 -23.36 4.23 -9.44
C TYR A 525 -21.90 4.19 -9.91
N ARG A 526 -21.05 3.48 -9.17
CA ARG A 526 -19.65 3.23 -9.57
C ARG A 526 -19.30 1.77 -9.38
N VAL A 527 -18.62 1.22 -10.39
CA VAL A 527 -18.04 -0.12 -10.35
C VAL A 527 -16.61 -0.13 -10.87
N HIS A 528 -15.83 -1.02 -10.27
CA HIS A 528 -14.46 -1.30 -10.67
C HIS A 528 -14.40 -2.79 -11.06
N PRO A 529 -14.51 -3.14 -12.35
CA PRO A 529 -14.40 -4.52 -12.80
C PRO A 529 -13.12 -5.18 -12.28
N GLY A 530 -13.22 -6.42 -11.81
CA GLY A 530 -12.11 -7.14 -11.17
C GLY A 530 -11.81 -6.74 -9.71
N HIS A 531 -12.53 -5.77 -9.13
CA HIS A 531 -12.35 -5.31 -7.74
C HIS A 531 -13.60 -5.48 -6.90
N GLY A 532 -14.05 -6.73 -6.71
CA GLY A 532 -15.27 -7.05 -5.99
C GLY A 532 -16.46 -7.21 -6.92
N ALA A 533 -16.27 -6.83 -8.18
CA ALA A 533 -17.15 -7.10 -9.30
C ALA A 533 -16.52 -8.17 -10.21
N PRO A 534 -17.35 -9.02 -10.83
CA PRO A 534 -16.93 -9.84 -11.96
C PRO A 534 -16.25 -8.98 -13.05
N LEU A 535 -15.25 -9.55 -13.73
CA LEU A 535 -14.56 -8.86 -14.82
C LEU A 535 -15.52 -8.54 -15.98
N ASP A 536 -16.49 -9.41 -16.22
CA ASP A 536 -17.45 -9.31 -17.32
C ASP A 536 -18.78 -8.62 -16.96
N HIS A 537 -18.78 -7.81 -15.90
CA HIS A 537 -19.97 -7.06 -15.46
C HIS A 537 -19.65 -5.62 -15.07
N PRO A 538 -20.39 -4.62 -15.59
CA PRO A 538 -21.44 -4.70 -16.62
C PRO A 538 -20.90 -4.81 -18.06
N LEU A 539 -19.59 -4.71 -18.26
CA LEU A 539 -18.94 -4.79 -19.57
C LEU A 539 -18.41 -6.20 -19.85
N PRO A 540 -18.52 -6.73 -21.08
CA PRO A 540 -17.95 -8.03 -21.44
C PRO A 540 -16.42 -7.92 -21.70
N ILE A 541 -15.64 -7.51 -20.70
CA ILE A 541 -14.20 -7.21 -20.81
C ILE A 541 -13.40 -8.39 -21.37
N THR A 542 -13.65 -9.62 -20.89
CA THR A 542 -12.96 -10.83 -21.35
C THR A 542 -13.19 -11.05 -22.84
N GLU A 543 -14.43 -10.88 -23.30
CA GLU A 543 -14.76 -10.99 -24.73
C GLU A 543 -14.06 -9.90 -25.54
N LEU A 544 -14.12 -8.64 -25.08
CA LEU A 544 -13.49 -7.50 -25.74
C LEU A 544 -11.96 -7.63 -25.82
N ALA A 545 -11.33 -8.21 -24.80
CA ALA A 545 -9.89 -8.37 -24.75
C ALA A 545 -9.38 -9.57 -25.57
N PHE A 546 -10.09 -10.70 -25.57
CA PHE A 546 -9.56 -11.97 -26.14
C PHE A 546 -10.19 -12.39 -27.47
N ARG A 547 -11.45 -12.04 -27.77
CA ARG A 547 -12.10 -12.45 -29.04
C ARG A 547 -11.78 -11.54 -30.22
N GLY A 548 -11.11 -10.41 -29.97
CA GLY A 548 -10.68 -9.49 -31.00
C GLY A 548 -11.84 -8.90 -31.81
N SER A 549 -11.53 -8.35 -32.99
CA SER A 549 -12.46 -7.57 -33.80
C SER A 549 -13.42 -8.40 -34.66
N SER A 550 -13.74 -9.66 -34.35
CA SER A 550 -14.65 -10.46 -35.19
C SER A 550 -16.09 -10.53 -34.67
N ALA A 551 -16.30 -10.52 -33.36
CA ALA A 551 -17.64 -10.51 -32.77
C ALA A 551 -18.20 -9.09 -32.64
N THR A 552 -19.50 -8.92 -32.87
CA THR A 552 -20.25 -7.74 -32.42
C THR A 552 -20.49 -7.91 -30.93
N PRO A 553 -19.85 -7.12 -30.06
CA PRO A 553 -20.02 -7.27 -28.63
C PRO A 553 -21.43 -6.85 -28.23
N ASP A 554 -22.00 -7.56 -27.27
CA ASP A 554 -23.37 -7.34 -26.81
C ASP A 554 -23.44 -6.23 -25.73
N PRO A 555 -24.06 -5.07 -26.01
CA PRO A 555 -24.22 -3.99 -25.04
C PRO A 555 -25.38 -4.19 -24.07
N GLU A 556 -26.20 -5.24 -24.23
CA GLU A 556 -27.49 -5.41 -23.54
C GLU A 556 -27.36 -5.31 -22.00
N ARG A 557 -26.32 -5.91 -21.41
CA ARG A 557 -26.09 -5.86 -19.95
C ARG A 557 -25.95 -4.44 -19.41
N MET A 558 -25.22 -3.59 -20.13
CA MET A 558 -25.03 -2.18 -19.74
C MET A 558 -26.34 -1.41 -19.88
N VAL A 559 -27.13 -1.68 -20.92
CA VAL A 559 -28.45 -1.06 -21.11
C VAL A 559 -29.41 -1.47 -20.00
N ILE A 560 -29.46 -2.75 -19.62
CA ILE A 560 -30.29 -3.25 -18.51
C ILE A 560 -29.89 -2.59 -17.17
N LEU A 561 -28.57 -2.43 -16.93
CA LEU A 561 -28.07 -1.73 -15.75
C LEU A 561 -28.53 -0.26 -15.74
N ILE A 562 -28.36 0.46 -16.85
CA ILE A 562 -28.78 1.86 -16.96
C ILE A 562 -30.30 1.98 -16.77
N ALA A 563 -31.08 1.09 -17.35
CA ALA A 563 -32.53 1.04 -17.16
C ALA A 563 -32.91 0.84 -15.69
N LEU A 564 -32.22 -0.05 -14.97
CA LEU A 564 -32.41 -0.25 -13.54
C LEU A 564 -32.09 1.02 -12.73
N LEU A 565 -30.99 1.72 -13.06
CA LEU A 565 -30.61 2.96 -12.38
C LEU A 565 -31.62 4.08 -12.64
N VAL A 566 -32.13 4.21 -13.86
CA VAL A 566 -33.19 5.16 -14.23
C VAL A 566 -34.50 4.84 -13.48
N ASP A 567 -34.87 3.56 -13.36
CA ASP A 567 -36.04 3.14 -12.58
C ASP A 567 -35.92 3.57 -11.11
N ILE A 568 -34.74 3.42 -10.51
CA ILE A 568 -34.46 3.83 -9.13
C ILE A 568 -34.49 5.36 -9.02
N ALA A 569 -33.83 6.07 -9.92
CA ALA A 569 -33.81 7.54 -9.98
C ALA A 569 -35.22 8.15 -10.09
N ARG A 570 -36.12 7.53 -10.89
CA ARG A 570 -37.52 7.94 -11.02
C ARG A 570 -38.28 7.86 -9.70
N ARG A 571 -38.03 6.81 -8.90
CA ARG A 571 -38.69 6.63 -7.59
C ARG A 571 -38.25 7.63 -6.54
N VAL A 572 -37.02 8.15 -6.65
CA VAL A 572 -36.53 9.23 -5.79
C VAL A 572 -37.28 10.53 -6.05
N GLY A 573 -37.75 10.74 -7.28
CA GLY A 573 -38.24 12.04 -7.72
C GLY A 573 -37.10 13.01 -8.03
N LEU A 574 -35.95 12.53 -8.52
CA LEU A 574 -34.89 13.41 -8.99
C LEU A 574 -35.43 14.37 -10.08
N PRO A 575 -35.03 15.66 -10.07
CA PRO A 575 -35.53 16.65 -11.00
C PRO A 575 -35.28 16.24 -12.45
N THR A 576 -36.21 16.64 -13.31
CA THR A 576 -36.08 16.50 -14.76
C THR A 576 -35.40 17.74 -15.30
N ALA A 577 -34.51 17.59 -16.27
CA ALA A 577 -33.76 18.69 -16.90
C ALA A 577 -34.68 19.81 -17.44
N ASP A 578 -35.90 19.46 -17.84
CA ASP A 578 -36.87 20.41 -18.37
C ASP A 578 -37.49 21.33 -17.30
N ALA A 579 -37.44 20.95 -16.02
CA ALA A 579 -38.11 21.71 -14.95
C ALA A 579 -37.40 23.05 -14.64
N ASP A 580 -36.10 23.13 -14.89
CA ASP A 580 -35.30 24.34 -14.64
C ASP A 580 -35.34 25.31 -15.83
N ALA A 581 -35.59 24.80 -17.05
CA ALA A 581 -35.64 25.63 -18.27
C ALA A 581 -36.89 26.53 -18.31
N ASP A 582 -37.99 26.09 -17.72
CA ASP A 582 -39.25 26.86 -17.69
C ASP A 582 -39.25 27.90 -16.55
N SER A 583 -38.46 27.73 -15.47
CA SER A 583 -38.44 28.71 -14.36
C SER A 583 -37.66 29.99 -14.68
N ASP A 584 -36.65 29.90 -15.54
CA ASP A 584 -35.84 31.07 -15.91
C ASP A 584 -36.51 31.91 -17.01
N ALA A 585 -37.37 31.31 -17.84
CA ALA A 585 -38.07 32.01 -18.93
C ALA A 585 -39.17 32.97 -18.43
N ASP A 586 -39.79 32.68 -17.28
CA ASP A 586 -40.82 33.56 -16.69
C ASP A 586 -40.20 34.67 -15.81
N ALA A 587 -38.96 34.53 -15.33
CA ALA A 587 -38.31 35.55 -14.50
C ALA A 587 -37.89 36.80 -15.30
N ASP A 588 -37.53 36.65 -16.58
CA ASP A 588 -37.14 37.77 -17.45
C ASP A 588 -38.33 38.53 -18.05
N ALA A 589 -39.56 37.98 -17.96
CA ALA A 589 -40.76 38.61 -18.53
C ALA A 589 -41.35 39.72 -17.63
N ASP A 590 -41.12 39.66 -16.31
CA ASP A 590 -41.70 40.62 -15.35
C ASP A 590 -40.78 41.83 -15.05
N GLU A 591 -39.52 41.82 -15.48
CA GLU A 591 -38.59 42.95 -15.21
C GLU A 591 -38.66 44.09 -16.24
N HIS A 592 -39.42 43.92 -17.34
CA HIS A 592 -39.53 44.94 -18.39
C HIS A 592 -40.69 45.94 -18.25
N ASP A 593 -41.59 45.78 -17.27
CA ASP A 593 -42.75 46.66 -17.08
C ASP A 593 -42.67 47.62 -15.88
N ALA A 594 -41.55 47.65 -15.13
CA ALA A 594 -41.42 48.49 -13.92
C ALA A 594 -40.66 49.81 -14.10
N GLU A 595 -40.18 50.14 -15.31
CA GLU A 595 -39.34 51.33 -15.54
C GLU A 595 -40.05 52.42 -16.35
N HIS A 596 -41.29 52.79 -15.98
CA HIS A 596 -41.93 54.05 -16.41
C HIS A 596 -42.93 54.54 -15.34
N GLY A 597 -42.40 55.19 -14.29
CA GLY A 597 -43.17 55.81 -13.22
C GLY A 597 -42.47 57.06 -12.71
N ASP A 598 -42.51 58.08 -13.56
CA ASP A 598 -41.95 59.42 -13.39
C ASP A 598 -42.60 60.22 -12.25
N SER A 599 -41.75 60.96 -11.55
CA SER A 599 -41.94 62.26 -10.90
C SER A 599 -43.10 62.57 -9.93
N ASP A 600 -42.69 63.21 -8.83
CA ASP A 600 -43.23 64.45 -8.26
C ASP A 600 -43.74 64.43 -6.80
N LEU A 601 -43.29 65.49 -6.09
CA LEU A 601 -43.71 66.05 -4.80
C LEU A 601 -42.91 65.56 -3.58
N ALA A 602 -41.90 66.34 -3.15
CA ALA A 602 -42.00 67.48 -2.20
C ALA A 602 -41.71 66.99 -0.77
N SER A 603 -40.50 67.20 -0.24
CA SER A 603 -40.04 68.37 0.55
C SER A 603 -40.79 68.57 1.87
N ASP A 604 -39.99 68.75 2.93
CA ASP A 604 -40.32 69.14 4.31
C ASP A 604 -40.91 68.01 5.18
N GLU A 605 -40.56 67.79 6.46
CA GLU A 605 -40.23 68.75 7.52
C GLU A 605 -39.64 67.99 8.75
N GLU A 606 -38.62 68.60 9.36
CA GLU A 606 -38.25 68.70 10.79
C GLU A 606 -38.46 67.58 11.86
N VAL A 607 -37.36 67.34 12.59
CA VAL A 607 -37.19 67.39 14.07
C VAL A 607 -38.02 66.42 14.95
N ASN A 608 -37.38 65.38 15.51
CA ASN A 608 -36.77 65.39 16.87
C ASN A 608 -36.05 64.07 17.16
#